data_AF-E6YPK5-F1
#
_entry.id   AF-E6YPK5-F1
#
_cell.length_a   1.000
_cell.length_b   1.000
_cell.length_c   1.000
_cell.angle_alpha   90.00
_cell.angle_beta   90.00
_cell.angle_gamma   90.00
#
_symmetry.space_group_name_H-M   'P 1'
#
loop_
_entity.id
_entity.type
_entity.pdbx_description
1 polymer ?
#
loop_
_entity_poly.entity_id
_entity_poly.type
_entity_poly.pdbx_seq_one_letter_code
_entity_poly.pdbx_strand_id
1 'polypeptide(L)'
;MAGYACRHYTLAQFNALMDADREKVMLSNQKKGWNYNSSAKIRNKYGLQGIDFEKRCVHDVIQASVNLKEEPLPEKFDSSYLKYLHKRLFENTFEWAGYTREFPFTFSDGAVREDLTITIPDLDYSIGNDKITNGLKEIDRILAEKNSLKDLSREEFVREASTIFSHFYSIYPFCSGNGCVQRIFFEKMAEAAGHRLDFSVITKKRWQYARYAALLPTRGDKAIIHDLFEDISNPEKVNILKEFIRYENMSIDIKDKFVVAAKAGFPYTGLCKGYSGDAVMLMIDDQYVLCKKDDIAPGTLKTLKLGDRITLTVPRSKAIAEDVLIPEARIAPLTEKEIISRIEKYGSIQGITRKIRALSKCVYGSSKMLDNDINLILVDSGLGEQHIRQHVSLLRYQLVGVTVLGVDNPARKQARIDYFKLEQALDDYISAVIYTRQIVLKGHKEQQERGERMVKMPSQAVQNIFSLSEEDQIKALNGNPSLHEEIKDLVNKVKDRLTSWERQVLKEECCVQLADSIGISLSRAREVTAIVKNAHKVCQLTTNREHEPKAMNYNLIEL
;
A
#
# COMPACT_ATOMS: atom_id res chain seq x y z
N MET A 1 -35.75 -2.82 -23.20
CA MET A 1 -35.33 -2.02 -22.03
C MET A 1 -35.87 -2.69 -20.77
N ALA A 2 -34.99 -3.38 -20.02
CA ALA A 2 -35.09 -3.62 -18.57
C ALA A 2 -33.98 -4.61 -18.14
N GLY A 3 -33.04 -4.15 -17.32
CA GLY A 3 -32.50 -4.93 -16.19
C GLY A 3 -31.44 -6.02 -16.42
N TYR A 4 -30.31 -5.74 -17.06
CA TYR A 4 -29.11 -6.60 -16.92
C TYR A 4 -28.33 -6.22 -15.65
N ALA A 5 -28.73 -6.80 -14.52
CA ALA A 5 -27.91 -6.84 -13.31
C ALA A 5 -26.82 -7.92 -13.48
N CYS A 6 -25.68 -7.53 -14.03
CA CYS A 6 -24.47 -8.35 -14.07
C CYS A 6 -23.90 -8.44 -12.63
N ARG A 7 -24.27 -9.49 -11.88
CA ARG A 7 -23.74 -9.72 -10.54
C ARG A 7 -22.24 -10.04 -10.60
N HIS A 8 -21.49 -9.31 -9.79
CA HIS A 8 -20.03 -9.26 -9.73
C HIS A 8 -19.38 -10.62 -9.42
N TYR A 9 -18.60 -11.16 -10.36
CA TYR A 9 -17.62 -12.21 -10.07
C TYR A 9 -16.44 -11.62 -9.29
N THR A 10 -16.01 -12.28 -8.21
CA THR A 10 -14.78 -11.94 -7.46
C THR A 10 -13.56 -11.98 -8.39
N LEU A 11 -12.45 -11.30 -8.07
CA LEU A 11 -11.25 -11.33 -8.91
C LEU A 11 -10.69 -12.77 -9.08
N ALA A 12 -10.84 -13.63 -8.07
CA ALA A 12 -10.47 -15.05 -8.16
C ALA A 12 -11.35 -15.84 -9.13
N GLN A 13 -12.68 -15.66 -9.06
CA GLN A 13 -13.62 -16.23 -10.03
C GLN A 13 -13.43 -15.63 -11.43
N PHE A 14 -13.06 -14.36 -11.49
CA PHE A 14 -12.75 -13.65 -12.72
C PHE A 14 -11.44 -14.13 -13.35
N ASN A 15 -10.42 -14.47 -12.55
CA ASN A 15 -9.18 -15.06 -13.06
C ASN A 15 -9.48 -16.46 -13.61
N ALA A 16 -10.29 -17.27 -12.91
CA ALA A 16 -10.83 -18.52 -13.47
C ALA A 16 -11.72 -18.33 -14.72
N LEU A 17 -12.36 -17.16 -14.87
CA LEU A 17 -13.10 -16.75 -16.08
C LEU A 17 -12.19 -16.23 -17.20
N MET A 18 -11.07 -15.57 -16.89
CA MET A 18 -10.06 -15.18 -17.89
C MET A 18 -9.40 -16.39 -18.56
N ASP A 19 -9.44 -17.49 -17.85
CA ASP A 19 -8.96 -18.82 -18.19
C ASP A 19 -9.93 -19.64 -19.03
N ALA A 20 -11.23 -19.33 -18.96
CA ALA A 20 -12.27 -19.98 -19.76
C ALA A 20 -12.80 -19.07 -20.90
N ASP A 21 -12.85 -17.76 -20.69
CA ASP A 21 -13.55 -16.78 -21.54
C ASP A 21 -12.85 -15.43 -21.65
N ARG A 22 -11.96 -15.38 -22.64
CA ARG A 22 -11.88 -14.37 -23.71
C ARG A 22 -10.70 -14.71 -24.62
N GLU A 23 -10.49 -16.00 -24.88
CA GLU A 23 -9.82 -16.37 -26.12
C GLU A 23 -10.77 -15.99 -27.28
N LYS A 24 -10.78 -14.71 -27.66
CA LYS A 24 -10.83 -14.33 -29.08
C LYS A 24 -9.56 -14.86 -29.78
N VAL A 25 -9.11 -16.07 -29.47
CA VAL A 25 -8.43 -16.90 -30.45
C VAL A 25 -9.56 -17.31 -31.37
N MET A 26 -9.86 -16.43 -32.33
CA MET A 26 -10.49 -16.90 -33.53
C MET A 26 -9.53 -17.95 -34.06
N LEU A 27 -9.85 -19.24 -33.90
CA LEU A 27 -9.44 -20.23 -34.88
C LEU A 27 -9.83 -19.60 -36.20
N SER A 28 -8.84 -19.07 -36.91
CA SER A 28 -9.07 -18.10 -37.97
C SER A 28 -10.07 -18.71 -38.96
N ASN A 29 -11.00 -17.86 -39.36
CA ASN A 29 -12.18 -18.19 -40.16
C ASN A 29 -11.95 -19.35 -41.13
N GLN A 30 -12.92 -20.29 -41.09
CA GLN A 30 -13.07 -21.43 -42.00
C GLN A 30 -12.07 -22.56 -41.77
N LYS A 31 -12.52 -23.70 -41.21
CA LYS A 31 -12.46 -25.04 -41.84
C LYS A 31 -12.78 -26.18 -40.85
N LYS A 32 -13.13 -27.32 -41.44
CA LYS A 32 -13.82 -28.50 -40.87
C LYS A 32 -13.11 -29.11 -39.65
N GLY A 33 -13.90 -29.65 -38.72
CA GLY A 33 -13.42 -30.53 -37.64
C GLY A 33 -13.55 -29.97 -36.22
N TRP A 34 -13.32 -28.66 -36.03
CA TRP A 34 -13.34 -28.03 -34.69
C TRP A 34 -14.70 -27.59 -34.19
N ASN A 35 -15.56 -27.22 -35.14
CA ASN A 35 -16.86 -26.67 -34.85
C ASN A 35 -17.96 -27.54 -35.43
N TYR A 36 -19.15 -27.45 -34.82
CA TYR A 36 -20.34 -28.02 -35.44
C TYR A 36 -20.62 -27.31 -36.77
N ASN A 37 -20.62 -28.07 -37.87
CA ASN A 37 -21.06 -27.64 -39.20
C ASN A 37 -20.57 -26.24 -39.64
N SER A 38 -19.27 -25.94 -39.49
CA SER A 38 -18.63 -24.66 -39.89
C SER A 38 -19.12 -23.37 -39.21
N SER A 39 -19.96 -23.48 -38.18
CA SER A 39 -20.31 -22.35 -37.30
C SER A 39 -19.16 -22.01 -36.34
N ALA A 40 -19.16 -20.85 -35.66
CA ALA A 40 -18.13 -20.50 -34.67
C ALA A 40 -18.26 -21.25 -33.31
N LYS A 41 -18.83 -22.46 -33.33
CA LYS A 41 -19.23 -23.22 -32.13
C LYS A 41 -18.18 -24.27 -31.75
N ILE A 42 -17.43 -24.04 -30.67
CA ILE A 42 -16.43 -25.02 -30.19
C ILE A 42 -17.09 -26.34 -29.79
N ARG A 43 -16.55 -27.47 -30.27
CA ARG A 43 -17.00 -28.81 -29.87
C ARG A 43 -16.70 -29.08 -28.40
N ASN A 44 -17.71 -29.50 -27.65
CA ASN A 44 -17.62 -29.81 -26.23
C ASN A 44 -18.57 -30.96 -25.86
N LYS A 45 -18.25 -31.69 -24.78
CA LYS A 45 -18.99 -32.88 -24.34
C LYS A 45 -20.44 -32.60 -23.91
N TYR A 46 -20.78 -31.35 -23.63
CA TYR A 46 -22.13 -30.95 -23.21
C TYR A 46 -23.05 -30.59 -24.39
N GLY A 47 -22.50 -30.36 -25.58
CA GLY A 47 -23.25 -29.80 -26.71
C GLY A 47 -23.75 -28.37 -26.50
N LEU A 48 -23.26 -27.67 -25.47
CA LEU A 48 -23.68 -26.31 -25.10
C LEU A 48 -22.98 -25.25 -25.96
N GLN A 49 -23.52 -24.02 -25.97
CA GLN A 49 -23.01 -22.90 -26.77
C GLN A 49 -23.13 -21.57 -26.02
N GLY A 50 -22.32 -20.58 -26.43
CA GLY A 50 -22.35 -19.22 -25.88
C GLY A 50 -22.26 -19.22 -24.37
N ILE A 51 -22.96 -18.28 -23.73
CA ILE A 51 -22.91 -18.03 -22.29
C ILE A 51 -23.19 -19.30 -21.44
N ASP A 52 -23.98 -20.25 -21.93
CA ASP A 52 -24.28 -21.47 -21.18
C ASP A 52 -23.10 -22.46 -21.20
N PHE A 53 -22.37 -22.56 -22.32
CA PHE A 53 -21.11 -23.30 -22.37
C PHE A 53 -20.04 -22.62 -21.50
N GLU A 54 -19.90 -21.31 -21.63
CA GLU A 54 -18.97 -20.48 -20.84
C GLU A 54 -19.12 -20.74 -19.33
N LYS A 55 -20.35 -20.59 -18.81
CA LYS A 55 -20.66 -20.84 -17.40
C LYS A 55 -20.33 -22.27 -16.98
N ARG A 56 -20.67 -23.26 -17.81
CA ARG A 56 -20.42 -24.67 -17.49
C ARG A 56 -18.94 -25.01 -17.48
N CYS A 57 -18.19 -24.52 -18.48
CA CYS A 57 -16.75 -24.71 -18.57
C CYS A 57 -16.03 -24.07 -17.38
N VAL A 58 -16.38 -22.82 -17.03
CA VAL A 58 -15.84 -22.13 -15.85
C VAL A 58 -16.09 -22.94 -14.57
N HIS A 59 -17.32 -23.42 -14.38
CA HIS A 59 -17.69 -24.22 -13.21
C HIS A 59 -16.80 -25.46 -13.08
N ASP A 60 -16.66 -26.23 -14.16
CA ASP A 60 -15.91 -27.49 -14.14
C ASP A 60 -14.39 -27.24 -13.99
N VAL A 61 -13.85 -26.18 -14.59
CA VAL A 61 -12.45 -25.75 -14.43
C VAL A 61 -12.15 -25.29 -13.00
N ILE A 62 -13.06 -24.55 -12.36
CA ILE A 62 -12.91 -24.14 -10.95
C ILE A 62 -12.86 -25.38 -10.06
N GLN A 63 -13.78 -26.32 -10.25
CA GLN A 63 -13.80 -27.56 -9.46
C GLN A 63 -12.53 -28.38 -9.66
N ALA A 64 -12.08 -28.56 -10.90
CA ALA A 64 -10.84 -29.27 -11.21
C ALA A 64 -9.61 -28.56 -10.63
N SER A 65 -9.58 -27.23 -10.66
CA SER A 65 -8.49 -26.43 -10.08
C SER A 65 -8.39 -26.60 -8.56
N VAL A 66 -9.52 -26.69 -7.86
CA VAL A 66 -9.55 -26.99 -6.42
C VAL A 66 -9.00 -28.39 -6.16
N ASN A 67 -9.46 -29.39 -6.92
CA ASN A 67 -8.98 -30.76 -6.76
C ASN A 67 -7.47 -30.88 -7.02
N LEU A 68 -6.96 -30.22 -8.08
CA LEU A 68 -5.53 -30.19 -8.41
C LEU A 68 -4.68 -29.55 -7.30
N LYS A 69 -5.22 -28.60 -6.53
CA LYS A 69 -4.49 -28.01 -5.39
C LYS A 69 -4.25 -29.02 -4.28
N GLU A 70 -5.22 -29.89 -4.01
CA GLU A 70 -5.12 -30.96 -3.01
C GLU A 70 -4.26 -32.17 -3.47
N GLU A 71 -4.04 -32.31 -4.79
CA GLU A 71 -3.16 -33.37 -5.31
C GLU A 71 -1.69 -33.16 -4.88
N PRO A 72 -0.97 -34.24 -4.53
CA PRO A 72 0.44 -34.16 -4.20
C PRO A 72 1.26 -33.62 -5.38
N LEU A 73 2.38 -32.98 -5.06
CA LEU A 73 3.32 -32.49 -6.07
C LEU A 73 3.85 -33.66 -6.91
N PRO A 74 4.03 -33.47 -8.23
CA PRO A 74 4.61 -34.51 -9.07
C PRO A 74 6.08 -34.74 -8.72
N GLU A 75 6.59 -35.95 -8.98
CA GLU A 75 8.01 -36.23 -8.82
C GLU A 75 8.89 -35.40 -9.77
N LYS A 76 8.37 -35.09 -10.97
CA LYS A 76 9.05 -34.32 -12.02
C LYS A 76 8.11 -33.30 -12.65
N PHE A 77 8.64 -32.11 -12.91
CA PHE A 77 7.97 -31.08 -13.71
C PHE A 77 8.48 -31.16 -15.14
N ASP A 78 7.60 -31.51 -16.07
CA ASP A 78 7.89 -31.61 -17.51
C ASP A 78 6.60 -31.45 -18.34
N SER A 79 6.72 -31.63 -19.65
CA SER A 79 5.63 -31.55 -20.61
C SER A 79 4.58 -32.65 -20.44
N SER A 80 4.92 -33.77 -19.80
CA SER A 80 3.94 -34.80 -19.44
C SER A 80 3.02 -34.30 -18.32
N TYR A 81 3.56 -33.57 -17.35
CA TYR A 81 2.76 -32.93 -16.30
C TYR A 81 1.88 -31.81 -16.85
N LEU A 82 2.37 -31.01 -17.82
CA LEU A 82 1.53 -30.03 -18.52
C LEU A 82 0.31 -30.69 -19.21
N LYS A 83 0.52 -31.81 -19.89
CA LYS A 83 -0.55 -32.59 -20.54
C LYS A 83 -1.50 -33.19 -19.50
N TYR A 84 -0.97 -33.67 -18.37
CA TYR A 84 -1.78 -34.16 -17.25
C TYR A 84 -2.69 -33.06 -16.68
N LEU A 85 -2.14 -31.88 -16.39
CA LEU A 85 -2.91 -30.74 -15.90
C LEU A 85 -4.01 -30.33 -16.89
N HIS A 86 -3.69 -30.26 -18.19
CA HIS A 86 -4.68 -29.97 -19.23
C HIS A 86 -5.79 -31.03 -19.28
N LYS A 87 -5.44 -32.32 -19.14
CA LYS A 87 -6.42 -33.40 -19.04
C LYS A 87 -7.33 -33.19 -17.83
N ARG A 88 -6.78 -33.02 -16.63
CA ARG A 88 -7.57 -32.88 -15.39
C ARG A 88 -8.51 -31.68 -15.41
N LEU A 89 -8.07 -30.57 -15.98
CA LEU A 89 -8.87 -29.35 -16.07
C LEU A 89 -10.05 -29.49 -17.04
N PHE A 90 -9.87 -30.22 -18.15
CA PHE A 90 -10.81 -30.19 -19.26
C PHE A 90 -11.40 -31.56 -19.61
N GLU A 91 -11.13 -32.62 -18.85
CA GLU A 91 -11.61 -33.98 -19.15
C GLU A 91 -13.14 -34.09 -19.19
N ASN A 92 -13.86 -33.23 -18.47
CA ASN A 92 -15.32 -33.16 -18.53
C ASN A 92 -15.83 -32.29 -19.68
N THR A 93 -15.01 -31.39 -20.21
CA THR A 93 -15.38 -30.36 -21.20
C THR A 93 -15.04 -30.77 -22.63
N PHE A 94 -13.83 -31.29 -22.87
CA PHE A 94 -13.27 -31.52 -24.20
C PHE A 94 -12.84 -32.98 -24.39
N GLU A 95 -13.08 -33.54 -25.57
CA GLU A 95 -12.59 -34.88 -25.94
C GLU A 95 -11.06 -34.91 -26.08
N TRP A 96 -10.47 -33.80 -26.50
CA TRP A 96 -9.03 -33.62 -26.72
C TRP A 96 -8.30 -33.14 -25.46
N ALA A 97 -8.90 -33.27 -24.27
CA ALA A 97 -8.24 -32.94 -23.01
C ALA A 97 -6.95 -33.77 -22.85
N GLY A 98 -5.85 -33.10 -22.50
CA GLY A 98 -4.48 -33.66 -22.47
C GLY A 98 -3.73 -33.76 -23.81
N TYR A 99 -4.37 -33.48 -24.95
CA TYR A 99 -3.72 -33.54 -26.27
C TYR A 99 -3.21 -32.17 -26.70
N THR A 100 -1.98 -32.15 -27.18
CA THR A 100 -1.36 -30.95 -27.77
C THR A 100 -1.85 -30.72 -29.20
N ARG A 101 -1.64 -29.51 -29.69
CA ARG A 101 -2.12 -29.07 -31.02
C ARG A 101 -1.14 -29.35 -32.15
N GLU A 102 -0.03 -30.04 -31.96
CA GLU A 102 0.79 -30.48 -33.11
C GLU A 102 0.19 -31.67 -33.86
N PHE A 103 -0.59 -32.51 -33.19
CA PHE A 103 -1.11 -33.74 -33.79
C PHE A 103 -2.58 -33.62 -34.20
N PRO A 104 -3.00 -34.32 -35.27
CA PRO A 104 -4.41 -34.50 -35.57
C PRO A 104 -5.17 -35.15 -34.40
N PHE A 105 -6.44 -34.81 -34.24
CA PHE A 105 -7.31 -35.46 -33.25
C PHE A 105 -8.62 -35.88 -33.92
N THR A 106 -9.01 -37.14 -33.69
CA THR A 106 -10.26 -37.73 -34.17
C THR A 106 -11.29 -37.69 -33.05
N PHE A 107 -12.38 -36.97 -33.29
CA PHE A 107 -13.53 -36.91 -32.38
C PHE A 107 -14.34 -38.21 -32.43
N SER A 108 -15.12 -38.46 -31.39
CA SER A 108 -16.03 -39.62 -31.29
C SER A 108 -17.08 -39.69 -32.40
N ASP A 109 -17.41 -38.56 -33.04
CA ASP A 109 -18.31 -38.50 -34.21
C ASP A 109 -17.59 -38.76 -35.55
N GLY A 110 -16.30 -39.14 -35.52
CA GLY A 110 -15.49 -39.44 -36.68
C GLY A 110 -14.90 -38.21 -37.40
N ALA A 111 -15.19 -37.00 -36.95
CA ALA A 111 -14.54 -35.80 -37.48
C ALA A 111 -13.06 -35.79 -37.09
N VAL A 112 -12.20 -35.35 -37.99
CA VAL A 112 -10.76 -35.18 -37.74
C VAL A 112 -10.42 -33.69 -37.81
N ARG A 113 -9.61 -33.22 -36.87
CA ARG A 113 -8.92 -31.92 -36.98
C ARG A 113 -7.50 -32.18 -37.42
N GLU A 114 -7.00 -31.40 -38.37
CA GLU A 114 -5.69 -31.65 -39.01
C GLU A 114 -4.76 -30.42 -39.08
N ASP A 115 -5.27 -29.18 -39.04
CA ASP A 115 -4.45 -27.99 -39.34
C ASP A 115 -4.61 -26.88 -38.28
N LEU A 116 -3.48 -26.40 -37.72
CA LEU A 116 -3.42 -25.88 -36.34
C LEU A 116 -2.55 -24.62 -36.23
N THR A 117 -2.84 -23.59 -37.02
CA THR A 117 -2.31 -22.23 -36.78
C THR A 117 -3.24 -21.47 -35.83
N ILE A 118 -2.69 -20.89 -34.77
CA ILE A 118 -3.44 -20.03 -33.84
C ILE A 118 -3.23 -18.58 -34.22
N THR A 119 -4.29 -17.89 -34.62
CA THR A 119 -4.26 -16.44 -34.85
C THR A 119 -4.68 -15.70 -33.58
N ILE A 120 -3.94 -14.65 -33.24
CA ILE A 120 -4.20 -13.73 -32.15
C ILE A 120 -4.65 -12.41 -32.80
N PRO A 121 -5.96 -12.18 -32.95
CA PRO A 121 -6.51 -11.10 -33.77
C PRO A 121 -6.03 -9.72 -33.33
N ASP A 122 -5.90 -9.52 -32.01
CA ASP A 122 -5.45 -8.24 -31.43
C ASP A 122 -4.00 -7.87 -31.81
N LEU A 123 -3.21 -8.84 -32.27
CA LEU A 123 -1.80 -8.67 -32.63
C LEU A 123 -1.50 -8.89 -34.12
N ASP A 124 -2.50 -9.33 -34.91
CA ASP A 124 -2.30 -9.85 -36.27
C ASP A 124 -1.13 -10.86 -36.33
N TYR A 125 -1.05 -11.72 -35.31
CA TYR A 125 0.05 -12.66 -35.12
C TYR A 125 -0.47 -14.10 -35.16
N SER A 126 0.22 -14.97 -35.88
CA SER A 126 -0.16 -16.37 -36.03
C SER A 126 0.95 -17.31 -35.60
N ILE A 127 0.60 -18.31 -34.80
CA ILE A 127 1.52 -19.31 -34.24
C ILE A 127 1.30 -20.64 -34.97
N GLY A 128 2.31 -21.08 -35.71
CA GLY A 128 2.34 -22.41 -36.33
C GLY A 128 2.42 -23.54 -35.30
N ASN A 129 2.22 -24.78 -35.73
CA ASN A 129 2.32 -25.98 -34.88
C ASN A 129 3.72 -26.65 -34.94
N ASP A 130 4.57 -26.21 -35.86
CA ASP A 130 5.89 -26.76 -36.18
C ASP A 130 6.88 -26.68 -35.00
N LYS A 131 6.69 -25.72 -34.09
CA LYS A 131 7.61 -25.46 -32.98
C LYS A 131 7.22 -26.14 -31.67
N ILE A 132 6.05 -26.75 -31.56
CA ILE A 132 5.53 -27.21 -30.26
C ILE A 132 6.37 -28.33 -29.68
N THR A 133 6.66 -29.38 -30.46
CA THR A 133 7.47 -30.51 -30.00
C THR A 133 8.85 -30.07 -29.52
N ASN A 134 9.52 -29.19 -30.27
CA ASN A 134 10.85 -28.72 -29.90
C ASN A 134 10.81 -27.74 -28.71
N GLY A 135 9.79 -26.89 -28.62
CA GLY A 135 9.64 -25.99 -27.47
C GLY A 135 9.26 -26.70 -26.18
N LEU A 136 8.44 -27.76 -26.23
CA LEU A 136 8.18 -28.61 -25.07
C LEU A 136 9.46 -29.33 -24.61
N LYS A 137 10.24 -29.88 -25.54
CA LYS A 137 11.56 -30.49 -25.23
C LYS A 137 12.51 -29.47 -24.59
N GLU A 138 12.49 -28.22 -25.04
CA GLU A 138 13.32 -27.17 -24.46
C GLU A 138 12.89 -26.82 -23.03
N ILE A 139 11.58 -26.75 -22.77
CA ILE A 139 11.05 -26.58 -21.40
C ILE A 139 11.51 -27.75 -20.51
N ASP A 140 11.39 -28.99 -21.01
CA ASP A 140 11.81 -30.19 -20.27
C ASP A 140 13.31 -30.19 -19.99
N ARG A 141 14.13 -29.74 -20.96
CA ARG A 141 15.58 -29.59 -20.81
C ARG A 141 15.92 -28.57 -19.73
N ILE A 142 15.33 -27.37 -19.77
CA ILE A 142 15.54 -26.32 -18.77
C ILE A 142 15.18 -26.84 -17.36
N LEU A 143 14.03 -27.49 -17.23
CA LEU A 143 13.57 -28.02 -15.94
C LEU A 143 14.48 -29.14 -15.44
N ALA A 144 14.95 -30.04 -16.31
CA ALA A 144 15.87 -31.11 -15.92
C ALA A 144 17.24 -30.56 -15.47
N GLU A 145 17.83 -29.64 -16.23
CA GLU A 145 19.15 -29.04 -15.93
C GLU A 145 19.15 -28.20 -14.66
N LYS A 146 18.00 -27.62 -14.32
CA LYS A 146 17.83 -26.73 -13.15
C LYS A 146 17.11 -27.41 -11.99
N ASN A 147 17.05 -28.74 -11.93
CA ASN A 147 16.40 -29.49 -10.85
C ASN A 147 14.95 -29.03 -10.56
N SER A 148 14.16 -28.80 -11.60
CA SER A 148 12.80 -28.22 -11.51
C SER A 148 12.74 -26.87 -10.79
N LEU A 149 13.81 -26.07 -10.92
CA LEU A 149 14.02 -24.77 -10.26
C LEU A 149 14.08 -24.84 -8.73
N LYS A 150 14.28 -26.03 -8.16
CA LYS A 150 14.51 -26.21 -6.72
C LYS A 150 15.87 -25.63 -6.34
N ASP A 151 16.00 -25.29 -5.06
CA ASP A 151 17.23 -24.79 -4.44
C ASP A 151 17.73 -23.43 -5.00
N LEU A 152 16.91 -22.74 -5.81
CA LEU A 152 17.22 -21.41 -6.32
C LEU A 152 16.78 -20.32 -5.34
N SER A 153 17.51 -19.20 -5.32
CA SER A 153 17.00 -17.97 -4.71
C SER A 153 15.72 -17.51 -5.40
N ARG A 154 14.91 -16.67 -4.73
CA ARG A 154 13.65 -16.17 -5.31
C ARG A 154 13.91 -15.38 -6.60
N GLU A 155 14.97 -14.59 -6.63
CA GLU A 155 15.38 -13.79 -7.79
C GLU A 155 15.77 -14.68 -8.99
N GLU A 156 16.53 -15.75 -8.75
CA GLU A 156 16.87 -16.73 -9.79
C GLU A 156 15.65 -17.52 -10.25
N PHE A 157 14.80 -17.95 -9.31
CA PHE A 157 13.53 -18.61 -9.62
C PHE A 157 12.67 -17.72 -10.54
N VAL A 158 12.51 -16.44 -10.22
CA VAL A 158 11.76 -15.46 -11.05
C VAL A 158 12.33 -15.35 -12.45
N ARG A 159 13.67 -15.29 -12.59
CA ARG A 159 14.35 -15.21 -13.89
C ARG A 159 14.08 -16.46 -14.74
N GLU A 160 14.27 -17.65 -14.18
CA GLU A 160 14.07 -18.90 -14.91
C GLU A 160 12.58 -19.13 -15.21
N ALA A 161 11.69 -18.86 -14.25
CA ALA A 161 10.24 -18.97 -14.42
C ALA A 161 9.73 -18.05 -15.55
N SER A 162 10.24 -16.81 -15.62
CA SER A 162 9.90 -15.87 -16.70
C SER A 162 10.35 -16.36 -18.08
N THR A 163 11.50 -17.07 -18.13
CA THR A 163 12.02 -17.67 -19.35
C THR A 163 11.14 -18.82 -19.82
N ILE A 164 10.79 -19.74 -18.92
CA ILE A 164 9.86 -20.86 -19.19
C ILE A 164 8.48 -20.33 -19.61
N PHE A 165 7.98 -19.27 -18.97
CA PHE A 165 6.71 -18.65 -19.30
C PHE A 165 6.69 -18.13 -20.75
N SER A 166 7.79 -17.50 -21.16
CA SER A 166 7.97 -17.01 -22.52
C SER A 166 8.01 -18.14 -23.53
N HIS A 167 8.77 -19.22 -23.25
CA HIS A 167 8.81 -20.40 -24.11
C HIS A 167 7.44 -21.05 -24.26
N PHE A 168 6.70 -21.23 -23.16
CA PHE A 168 5.36 -21.81 -23.19
C PHE A 168 4.40 -21.01 -24.09
N TYR A 169 4.37 -19.68 -23.96
CA TYR A 169 3.51 -18.85 -24.81
C TYR A 169 3.96 -18.81 -26.27
N SER A 170 5.27 -18.90 -26.54
CA SER A 170 5.79 -18.92 -27.91
C SER A 170 5.32 -20.12 -28.72
N ILE A 171 5.00 -21.24 -28.06
CA ILE A 171 4.53 -22.46 -28.71
C ILE A 171 3.03 -22.69 -28.55
N TYR A 172 2.40 -22.20 -27.48
CA TYR A 172 0.95 -22.31 -27.25
C TYR A 172 0.44 -23.75 -27.43
N PRO A 173 0.84 -24.70 -26.57
CA PRO A 173 0.80 -26.13 -26.89
C PRO A 173 -0.60 -26.74 -27.00
N PHE A 174 -1.63 -26.14 -26.40
CA PHE A 174 -3.01 -26.64 -26.43
C PHE A 174 -3.91 -25.78 -27.31
N CYS A 175 -5.06 -26.31 -27.72
CA CYS A 175 -6.01 -25.59 -28.56
C CYS A 175 -6.81 -24.53 -27.82
N SER A 176 -7.04 -24.75 -26.53
CA SER A 176 -7.63 -23.79 -25.59
C SER A 176 -7.18 -24.15 -24.18
N GLY A 177 -7.37 -23.24 -23.21
CA GLY A 177 -7.05 -23.49 -21.81
C GLY A 177 -5.57 -23.37 -21.44
N ASN A 178 -4.73 -22.80 -22.32
CA ASN A 178 -3.29 -22.65 -22.10
C ASN A 178 -2.98 -21.81 -20.85
N GLY A 179 -3.73 -20.73 -20.61
CA GLY A 179 -3.58 -19.90 -19.41
C GLY A 179 -3.84 -20.66 -18.11
N CYS A 180 -4.88 -21.51 -18.08
CA CYS A 180 -5.25 -22.32 -16.91
C CYS A 180 -4.11 -23.24 -16.50
N VAL A 181 -3.64 -24.01 -17.49
CA VAL A 181 -2.62 -25.03 -17.32
C VAL A 181 -1.32 -24.38 -16.87
N GLN A 182 -0.94 -23.30 -17.54
CA GLN A 182 0.28 -22.58 -17.23
C GLN A 182 0.27 -22.05 -15.80
N ARG A 183 -0.82 -21.40 -15.36
CA ARG A 183 -0.90 -20.90 -13.99
C ARG A 183 -0.72 -22.01 -12.97
N ILE A 184 -1.49 -23.10 -13.06
CA ILE A 184 -1.41 -24.20 -12.09
C ILE A 184 -0.03 -24.84 -12.12
N PHE A 185 0.56 -25.00 -13.30
CA PHE A 185 1.92 -25.50 -13.45
C PHE A 185 2.93 -24.64 -12.69
N PHE A 186 2.88 -23.31 -12.87
CA PHE A 186 3.77 -22.39 -12.16
C PHE A 186 3.50 -22.32 -10.65
N GLU A 187 2.23 -22.37 -10.22
CA GLU A 187 1.87 -22.42 -8.79
C GLU A 187 2.46 -23.69 -8.12
N LYS A 188 2.25 -24.87 -8.72
CA LYS A 188 2.78 -26.15 -8.23
C LYS A 188 4.31 -26.20 -8.29
N MET A 189 4.92 -25.66 -9.33
CA MET A 189 6.38 -25.60 -9.46
C MET A 189 6.99 -24.67 -8.42
N ALA A 190 6.39 -23.50 -8.16
CA ALA A 190 6.82 -22.59 -7.11
C ALA A 190 6.74 -23.27 -5.73
N GLU A 191 5.61 -23.91 -5.43
CA GLU A 191 5.39 -24.67 -4.19
C GLU A 191 6.47 -25.74 -3.99
N ALA A 192 6.76 -26.53 -5.03
CA ALA A 192 7.81 -27.55 -5.01
C ALA A 192 9.23 -26.99 -4.83
N ALA A 193 9.46 -25.75 -5.24
CA ALA A 193 10.73 -25.04 -5.12
C ALA A 193 10.86 -24.22 -3.82
N GLY A 194 9.86 -24.26 -2.93
CA GLY A 194 9.85 -23.48 -1.68
C GLY A 194 9.50 -22.00 -1.86
N HIS A 195 9.01 -21.62 -3.05
CA HIS A 195 8.54 -20.28 -3.38
C HIS A 195 7.01 -20.23 -3.41
N ARG A 196 6.44 -19.03 -3.52
CA ARG A 196 5.00 -18.84 -3.71
C ARG A 196 4.78 -17.93 -4.91
N LEU A 197 3.83 -18.28 -5.77
CA LEU A 197 3.32 -17.38 -6.81
C LEU A 197 1.84 -17.14 -6.56
N ASP A 198 1.44 -15.87 -6.51
CA ASP A 198 0.04 -15.51 -6.29
C ASP A 198 -0.54 -14.78 -7.51
N PHE A 199 -1.08 -15.55 -8.46
CA PHE A 199 -1.69 -14.97 -9.65
C PHE A 199 -3.02 -14.24 -9.35
N SER A 200 -3.56 -14.32 -8.13
CA SER A 200 -4.80 -13.61 -7.77
C SER A 200 -4.63 -12.10 -7.80
N VAL A 201 -3.40 -11.59 -7.78
CA VAL A 201 -3.11 -10.15 -7.79
C VAL A 201 -2.89 -9.55 -9.18
N ILE A 202 -2.97 -10.36 -10.24
CA ILE A 202 -2.77 -9.88 -11.61
C ILE A 202 -4.12 -9.45 -12.20
N THR A 203 -4.18 -8.24 -12.74
CA THR A 203 -5.34 -7.77 -13.51
C THR A 203 -5.36 -8.36 -14.91
N LYS A 204 -6.54 -8.45 -15.53
CA LYS A 204 -6.67 -8.95 -16.91
C LYS A 204 -5.84 -8.14 -17.90
N LYS A 205 -5.81 -6.81 -17.76
CA LYS A 205 -5.00 -5.95 -18.61
C LYS A 205 -3.50 -6.26 -18.47
N ARG A 206 -3.00 -6.46 -17.24
CA ARG A 206 -1.60 -6.82 -17.01
C ARG A 206 -1.26 -8.21 -17.56
N TRP A 207 -2.14 -9.20 -17.38
CA TRP A 207 -1.98 -10.53 -17.94
C TRP A 207 -1.89 -10.51 -19.47
N GLN A 208 -2.78 -9.76 -20.12
CA GLN A 208 -2.80 -9.57 -21.58
C GLN A 208 -1.46 -9.00 -22.08
N TYR A 209 -0.93 -7.98 -21.40
CA TYR A 209 0.37 -7.40 -21.75
C TYR A 209 1.53 -8.38 -21.61
N ALA A 210 1.57 -9.17 -20.52
CA ALA A 210 2.60 -10.18 -20.33
C ALA A 210 2.55 -11.28 -21.40
N ARG A 211 1.34 -11.72 -21.77
CA ARG A 211 1.13 -12.66 -22.88
C ARG A 211 1.65 -12.06 -24.20
N TYR A 212 1.32 -10.82 -24.50
CA TYR A 212 1.77 -10.17 -25.74
C TYR A 212 3.29 -9.98 -25.78
N ALA A 213 3.90 -9.64 -24.65
CA ALA A 213 5.36 -9.56 -24.52
C ALA A 213 6.04 -10.91 -24.78
N ALA A 214 5.43 -12.01 -24.34
CA ALA A 214 5.95 -13.36 -24.59
C ALA A 214 5.86 -13.77 -26.07
N LEU A 215 4.79 -13.35 -26.75
CA LEU A 215 4.50 -13.72 -28.15
C LEU A 215 5.26 -12.89 -29.18
N LEU A 216 5.50 -11.61 -28.88
CA LEU A 216 6.21 -10.68 -29.75
C LEU A 216 7.44 -10.12 -29.03
N PRO A 217 8.55 -10.87 -28.91
CA PRO A 217 9.76 -10.40 -28.24
C PRO A 217 10.35 -9.13 -28.88
N THR A 218 10.04 -8.85 -30.15
CA THR A 218 10.44 -7.62 -30.85
C THR A 218 9.65 -6.38 -30.44
N ARG A 219 8.51 -6.55 -29.74
CA ARG A 219 7.66 -5.48 -29.17
C ARG A 219 7.61 -5.51 -27.63
N GLY A 220 8.12 -6.57 -27.00
CA GLY A 220 7.99 -6.83 -25.57
C GLY A 220 9.33 -6.79 -24.85
N ASP A 221 9.44 -5.94 -23.84
CA ASP A 221 10.56 -5.94 -22.92
C ASP A 221 10.48 -7.20 -22.03
N LYS A 222 11.54 -8.02 -22.02
CA LYS A 222 11.65 -9.18 -21.10
C LYS A 222 11.40 -8.76 -19.64
N ALA A 223 11.63 -7.48 -19.33
CA ALA A 223 11.28 -6.88 -18.06
C ALA A 223 9.80 -7.04 -17.69
N ILE A 224 8.85 -6.94 -18.64
CA ILE A 224 7.40 -7.01 -18.32
C ILE A 224 7.03 -8.34 -17.65
N ILE A 225 7.53 -9.45 -18.21
CA ILE A 225 7.26 -10.80 -17.68
C ILE A 225 8.02 -10.97 -16.36
N HIS A 226 9.28 -10.57 -16.33
CA HIS A 226 10.09 -10.61 -15.11
C HIS A 226 9.43 -9.84 -13.95
N ASP A 227 8.94 -8.62 -14.20
CA ASP A 227 8.27 -7.79 -13.21
C ASP A 227 6.95 -8.39 -12.74
N LEU A 228 6.22 -9.08 -13.65
CA LEU A 228 5.04 -9.83 -13.27
C LEU A 228 5.39 -10.93 -12.28
N PHE A 229 6.41 -11.74 -12.54
CA PHE A 229 6.85 -12.79 -11.63
C PHE A 229 7.46 -12.24 -10.33
N GLU A 230 8.19 -11.13 -10.38
CA GLU A 230 8.68 -10.44 -9.19
C GLU A 230 7.51 -9.98 -8.29
N ASP A 231 6.49 -9.36 -8.86
CA ASP A 231 5.36 -8.84 -8.10
C ASP A 231 4.51 -9.94 -7.45
N ILE A 232 4.32 -11.07 -8.13
CA ILE A 232 3.51 -12.18 -7.60
C ILE A 232 4.28 -13.15 -6.71
N SER A 233 5.62 -13.09 -6.71
CA SER A 233 6.49 -13.91 -5.85
C SER A 233 6.89 -13.22 -4.56
N ASN A 234 6.93 -11.88 -4.56
CA ASN A 234 7.37 -11.08 -3.43
C ASN A 234 6.19 -10.86 -2.45
N PRO A 235 6.25 -11.39 -1.21
CA PRO A 235 5.12 -11.34 -0.27
C PRO A 235 4.63 -9.93 0.03
N GLU A 236 5.54 -8.96 0.14
CA GLU A 236 5.17 -7.56 0.42
C GLU A 236 4.41 -6.93 -0.75
N LYS A 237 4.88 -7.17 -1.98
CA LYS A 237 4.24 -6.68 -3.20
C LYS A 237 2.87 -7.33 -3.41
N VAL A 238 2.77 -8.64 -3.17
CA VAL A 238 1.49 -9.37 -3.19
C VAL A 238 0.51 -8.75 -2.20
N ASN A 239 0.96 -8.43 -0.98
CA ASN A 239 0.09 -7.85 0.04
C ASN A 239 -0.49 -6.49 -0.37
N ILE A 240 0.35 -5.57 -0.87
CA ILE A 240 -0.14 -4.25 -1.32
C ILE A 240 -1.07 -4.36 -2.53
N LEU A 241 -0.79 -5.28 -3.46
CA LEU A 241 -1.66 -5.51 -4.62
C LEU A 241 -3.01 -6.10 -4.17
N LYS A 242 -3.02 -7.07 -3.25
CA LYS A 242 -4.27 -7.62 -2.66
C LYS A 242 -5.08 -6.59 -1.93
N GLU A 243 -4.42 -5.72 -1.17
CA GLU A 243 -5.09 -4.65 -0.45
C GLU A 243 -5.77 -3.69 -1.42
N PHE A 244 -5.05 -3.27 -2.47
CA PHE A 244 -5.59 -2.42 -3.51
C PHE A 244 -6.80 -3.04 -4.21
N ILE A 245 -6.69 -4.30 -4.62
CA ILE A 245 -7.78 -5.05 -5.25
C ILE A 245 -9.02 -5.10 -4.34
N ARG A 246 -8.85 -5.28 -3.03
CA ARG A 246 -9.95 -5.31 -2.07
C ARG A 246 -10.60 -3.92 -1.91
N TYR A 247 -9.79 -2.87 -1.84
CA TYR A 247 -10.23 -1.49 -1.62
C TYR A 247 -11.04 -0.94 -2.80
N GLU A 248 -10.54 -1.06 -4.04
CA GLU A 248 -11.16 -0.45 -5.22
C GLU A 248 -12.27 -1.28 -5.88
N ASN A 249 -12.47 -2.55 -5.46
CA ASN A 249 -13.59 -3.38 -5.93
C ASN A 249 -14.97 -2.72 -5.64
N MET A 250 -14.99 -1.63 -4.87
CA MET A 250 -16.17 -0.82 -4.56
C MET A 250 -16.42 0.34 -5.54
N SER A 251 -15.47 0.72 -6.41
CA SER A 251 -15.58 1.97 -7.21
C SER A 251 -15.14 1.92 -8.68
N ILE A 252 -14.30 0.97 -9.13
CA ILE A 252 -13.70 0.97 -10.50
C ILE A 252 -13.63 -0.46 -11.09
N ASP A 253 -13.76 -0.64 -12.42
CA ASP A 253 -13.45 -1.90 -13.12
C ASP A 253 -11.92 -2.10 -13.27
N ILE A 254 -11.23 -2.28 -12.13
CA ILE A 254 -9.77 -2.47 -12.01
C ILE A 254 -9.25 -3.57 -12.93
N LYS A 255 -10.09 -4.57 -13.24
CA LYS A 255 -9.73 -5.73 -14.04
C LYS A 255 -9.17 -5.32 -15.40
N ASP A 256 -9.67 -4.23 -15.97
CA ASP A 256 -9.24 -3.70 -17.26
C ASP A 256 -8.14 -2.64 -17.16
N LYS A 257 -7.55 -2.41 -15.97
CA LYS A 257 -6.44 -1.47 -15.74
C LYS A 257 -5.11 -2.20 -15.52
N PHE A 258 -4.02 -1.58 -15.96
CA PHE A 258 -2.68 -2.10 -15.74
C PHE A 258 -2.18 -1.66 -14.35
N VAL A 259 -1.93 -2.61 -13.45
CA VAL A 259 -1.59 -2.34 -12.04
C VAL A 259 -0.31 -3.06 -11.65
N VAL A 260 0.66 -2.33 -11.11
CA VAL A 260 1.96 -2.88 -10.72
C VAL A 260 2.40 -2.36 -9.36
N ALA A 261 3.23 -3.14 -8.65
CA ALA A 261 3.96 -2.63 -7.51
C ALA A 261 5.16 -1.80 -7.98
N ALA A 262 5.47 -0.72 -7.28
CA ALA A 262 6.63 0.11 -7.58
C ALA A 262 7.94 -0.69 -7.47
N LYS A 263 8.88 -0.41 -8.38
CA LYS A 263 10.21 -1.01 -8.37
C LYS A 263 11.18 -0.18 -7.56
N ALA A 264 12.07 -0.87 -6.85
CA ALA A 264 13.16 -0.25 -6.11
C ALA A 264 14.09 0.54 -7.06
N GLY A 265 14.42 1.77 -6.68
CA GLY A 265 15.36 2.64 -7.37
C GLY A 265 14.80 3.39 -8.58
N PHE A 266 13.50 3.33 -8.86
CA PHE A 266 12.87 4.07 -9.95
C PHE A 266 11.99 5.20 -9.40
N PRO A 267 12.14 6.44 -9.91
CA PRO A 267 11.23 7.52 -9.60
C PRO A 267 9.94 7.39 -10.41
N TYR A 268 8.81 7.50 -9.73
CA TYR A 268 7.47 7.46 -10.32
C TYR A 268 6.81 8.83 -10.14
N THR A 269 6.54 9.52 -11.25
CA THR A 269 5.84 10.83 -11.23
C THR A 269 4.44 10.68 -11.76
N GLY A 270 3.44 10.87 -10.91
CA GLY A 270 2.04 10.63 -11.26
C GLY A 270 1.06 11.41 -10.38
N LEU A 271 -0.22 11.21 -10.66
CA LEU A 271 -1.30 11.76 -9.85
C LEU A 271 -1.62 10.80 -8.71
N CYS A 272 -1.63 11.30 -7.47
CA CYS A 272 -2.11 10.54 -6.34
C CYS A 272 -3.62 10.34 -6.45
N LYS A 273 -4.07 9.08 -6.62
CA LYS A 273 -5.48 8.75 -6.85
C LYS A 273 -6.16 8.08 -5.67
N GLY A 274 -5.40 7.55 -4.72
CA GLY A 274 -5.94 6.86 -3.57
C GLY A 274 -4.85 6.40 -2.61
N TYR A 275 -5.32 5.93 -1.45
CA TYR A 275 -4.50 5.32 -0.41
C TYR A 275 -5.18 4.05 0.04
N SER A 276 -4.40 2.99 0.21
CA SER A 276 -4.78 1.87 1.06
C SER A 276 -4.12 2.04 2.43
N GLY A 277 -4.31 1.09 3.34
CA GLY A 277 -3.60 1.03 4.61
C GLY A 277 -2.07 1.01 4.42
N ASP A 278 -1.56 0.24 3.45
CA ASP A 278 -0.13 0.02 3.27
C ASP A 278 0.49 0.65 2.02
N ALA A 279 -0.31 1.19 1.09
CA ALA A 279 0.20 1.74 -0.16
C ALA A 279 -0.43 3.08 -0.56
N VAL A 280 0.33 3.85 -1.33
CA VAL A 280 -0.11 5.03 -2.08
C VAL A 280 -0.30 4.60 -3.53
N MET A 281 -1.44 4.99 -4.13
CA MET A 281 -1.73 4.74 -5.54
C MET A 281 -1.39 5.97 -6.39
N LEU A 282 -0.44 5.81 -7.31
CA LEU A 282 -0.13 6.77 -8.36
C LEU A 282 -0.72 6.33 -9.69
N MET A 283 -1.35 7.25 -10.41
CA MET A 283 -1.76 7.07 -11.81
C MET A 283 -0.75 7.74 -12.74
N ILE A 284 -0.21 6.97 -13.67
CA ILE A 284 0.81 7.37 -14.66
C ILE A 284 0.37 6.80 -16.01
N ASP A 285 0.05 7.66 -16.97
CA ASP A 285 -0.35 7.27 -18.34
C ASP A 285 -1.41 6.13 -18.39
N ASP A 286 -2.47 6.27 -17.58
CA ASP A 286 -3.56 5.28 -17.41
C ASP A 286 -3.17 3.94 -16.75
N GLN A 287 -1.98 3.87 -16.16
CA GLN A 287 -1.49 2.76 -15.35
C GLN A 287 -1.46 3.14 -13.87
N TYR A 288 -1.64 2.16 -13.01
CA TYR A 288 -1.54 2.34 -11.57
C TYR A 288 -0.27 1.72 -11.03
N VAL A 289 0.51 2.53 -10.32
CA VAL A 289 1.70 2.11 -9.59
C VAL A 289 1.41 2.22 -8.09
N LEU A 290 1.55 1.11 -7.39
CA LEU A 290 1.38 1.04 -5.95
C LEU A 290 2.73 1.19 -5.25
N CYS A 291 2.89 2.27 -4.49
CA CYS A 291 4.08 2.54 -3.69
C CYS A 291 3.81 2.18 -2.23
N LYS A 292 4.61 1.29 -1.63
CA LYS A 292 4.49 0.96 -0.20
C LYS A 292 4.73 2.21 0.63
N LYS A 293 3.89 2.46 1.64
CA LYS A 293 4.01 3.63 2.51
C LYS A 293 5.33 3.65 3.28
N ASP A 294 5.80 2.51 3.75
CA ASP A 294 7.05 2.43 4.52
C ASP A 294 8.30 2.76 3.69
N ASP A 295 8.19 2.77 2.36
CA ASP A 295 9.26 3.20 1.45
C ASP A 295 9.22 4.72 1.18
N ILE A 296 8.24 5.43 1.75
CA ILE A 296 8.01 6.87 1.57
C ILE A 296 8.28 7.58 2.89
N ALA A 297 8.94 8.73 2.84
CA ALA A 297 9.20 9.53 4.04
C ALA A 297 7.88 9.90 4.77
N PRO A 298 7.80 9.74 6.10
CA PRO A 298 6.58 10.03 6.86
C PRO A 298 6.07 11.46 6.68
N GLY A 299 6.97 12.44 6.55
CA GLY A 299 6.62 13.84 6.28
C GLY A 299 5.89 14.03 4.95
N THR A 300 6.28 13.27 3.92
CA THR A 300 5.61 13.27 2.61
C THR A 300 4.23 12.65 2.71
N LEU A 301 4.08 11.53 3.42
CA LEU A 301 2.78 10.87 3.60
C LEU A 301 1.75 11.76 4.31
N LYS A 302 2.19 12.56 5.29
CA LYS A 302 1.31 13.46 6.05
C LYS A 302 0.79 14.65 5.25
N THR A 303 1.54 15.08 4.23
CA THR A 303 1.18 16.26 3.43
C THR A 303 0.51 15.91 2.12
N LEU A 304 0.57 14.64 1.71
CA LEU A 304 0.04 14.13 0.46
C LEU A 304 -1.49 14.26 0.41
N LYS A 305 -2.02 14.82 -0.68
CA LYS A 305 -3.47 14.93 -0.92
C LYS A 305 -3.88 14.22 -2.21
N LEU A 306 -5.14 13.81 -2.26
CA LEU A 306 -5.73 13.24 -3.46
C LEU A 306 -5.73 14.29 -4.57
N GLY A 307 -5.28 13.90 -5.76
CA GLY A 307 -5.15 14.78 -6.92
C GLY A 307 -3.79 15.45 -7.05
N ASP A 308 -2.93 15.41 -6.03
CA ASP A 308 -1.58 15.97 -6.11
C ASP A 308 -0.73 15.24 -7.16
N ARG A 309 0.03 15.99 -7.94
CA ARG A 309 1.08 15.44 -8.79
C ARG A 309 2.37 15.34 -7.98
N ILE A 310 2.84 14.13 -7.73
CA ILE A 310 4.00 13.86 -6.88
C ILE A 310 4.96 12.89 -7.55
N THR A 311 6.25 13.03 -7.23
CA THR A 311 7.29 12.07 -7.54
C THR A 311 7.62 11.24 -6.30
N LEU A 312 7.43 9.93 -6.38
CA LEU A 312 7.80 8.97 -5.33
C LEU A 312 8.92 8.06 -5.84
N THR A 313 9.94 7.85 -5.03
CA THR A 313 11.06 6.97 -5.36
C THR A 313 11.18 5.91 -4.29
N VAL A 314 11.06 4.64 -4.67
CA VAL A 314 11.30 3.52 -3.76
C VAL A 314 12.81 3.36 -3.56
N PRO A 315 13.33 3.30 -2.33
CA PRO A 315 14.76 3.11 -2.08
C PRO A 315 15.29 1.79 -2.66
N ARG A 316 16.56 1.74 -3.09
CA ARG A 316 17.21 0.50 -3.56
C ARG A 316 17.59 -0.47 -2.44
N SER A 317 17.83 0.05 -1.23
CA SER A 317 18.23 -0.77 -0.09
C SER A 317 17.06 -0.90 0.89
N LYS A 318 16.57 -2.13 1.07
CA LYS A 318 15.61 -2.51 2.11
C LYS A 318 16.22 -2.53 3.51
N ALA A 319 17.55 -2.64 3.63
CA ALA A 319 18.24 -2.85 4.89
C ALA A 319 18.01 -1.74 5.93
N ILE A 320 17.64 -0.53 5.49
CA ILE A 320 17.31 0.58 6.40
C ILE A 320 15.85 0.50 6.89
N ALA A 321 14.93 -0.11 6.13
CA ALA A 321 13.52 -0.16 6.48
C ALA A 321 13.17 -1.37 7.39
N GLU A 322 13.88 -2.49 7.28
CA GLU A 322 13.64 -3.70 8.08
C GLU A 322 14.14 -3.54 9.53
N ASP A 323 15.26 -2.82 9.74
CA ASP A 323 15.83 -2.54 11.07
C ASP A 323 15.12 -1.41 11.85
N VAL A 324 14.07 -0.81 11.28
CA VAL A 324 13.41 0.38 11.83
C VAL A 324 11.96 0.07 12.17
N LEU A 325 11.62 0.24 13.45
CA LEU A 325 10.27 0.11 13.95
C LEU A 325 9.43 1.37 13.74
N ILE A 326 9.98 2.53 14.12
CA ILE A 326 9.36 3.84 13.91
C ILE A 326 10.38 4.74 13.21
N PRO A 327 10.12 5.16 11.96
CA PRO A 327 11.04 5.98 11.19
C PRO A 327 11.13 7.41 11.72
N GLU A 328 12.25 8.05 11.39
CA GLU A 328 12.42 9.50 11.54
C GLU A 328 11.39 10.24 10.68
N ALA A 329 10.79 11.28 11.24
CA ALA A 329 9.87 12.17 10.56
C ALA A 329 10.43 13.59 10.61
N ARG A 330 11.15 14.00 9.56
CA ARG A 330 11.62 15.38 9.41
C ARG A 330 10.45 16.29 9.09
N ILE A 331 10.08 17.12 10.07
CA ILE A 331 9.00 18.09 9.94
C ILE A 331 9.62 19.42 9.49
N ALA A 332 9.12 19.98 8.39
CA ALA A 332 9.59 21.26 7.88
C ALA A 332 9.37 22.40 8.90
N PRO A 333 10.22 23.44 8.90
CA PRO A 333 9.95 24.66 9.67
C PRO A 333 8.62 25.28 9.26
N LEU A 334 7.95 25.95 10.20
CA LEU A 334 6.72 26.69 9.89
C LEU A 334 7.03 27.90 9.02
N THR A 335 6.16 28.15 8.04
CA THR A 335 6.11 29.43 7.33
C THR A 335 5.47 30.51 8.20
N GLU A 336 5.76 31.79 7.94
CA GLU A 336 5.11 32.90 8.66
C GLU A 336 3.58 32.82 8.61
N LYS A 337 3.03 32.44 7.46
CA LYS A 337 1.58 32.27 7.28
C LYS A 337 1.01 31.20 8.22
N GLU A 338 1.72 30.08 8.40
CA GLU A 338 1.29 29.02 9.32
C GLU A 338 1.43 29.43 10.78
N ILE A 339 2.47 30.18 11.13
CA ILE A 339 2.66 30.73 12.49
C ILE A 339 1.49 31.65 12.83
N ILE A 340 1.20 32.64 11.98
CA ILE A 340 0.09 33.57 12.17
C ILE A 340 -1.23 32.83 12.28
N SER A 341 -1.51 31.89 11.36
CA SER A 341 -2.75 31.11 11.39
C SER A 341 -2.91 30.28 12.67
N ARG A 342 -1.81 29.81 13.28
CA ARG A 342 -1.84 29.12 14.58
C ARG A 342 -2.08 30.10 15.74
N ILE A 343 -1.43 31.27 15.74
CA ILE A 343 -1.62 32.30 16.77
C ILE A 343 -3.09 32.76 16.82
N GLU A 344 -3.70 33.03 15.66
CA GLU A 344 -5.08 33.50 15.57
C GLU A 344 -6.13 32.50 16.08
N LYS A 345 -5.78 31.20 16.18
CA LYS A 345 -6.67 30.17 16.72
C LYS A 345 -6.73 30.16 18.25
N TYR A 346 -5.81 30.85 18.94
CA TYR A 346 -5.83 30.91 20.40
C TYR A 346 -7.00 31.75 20.89
N GLY A 347 -7.82 31.18 21.78
CA GLY A 347 -9.00 31.85 22.32
C GLY A 347 -8.69 33.17 23.03
N SER A 348 -7.51 33.28 23.65
CA SER A 348 -7.00 34.53 24.26
C SER A 348 -6.82 35.63 23.21
N ILE A 349 -6.15 35.33 22.10
CA ILE A 349 -5.93 36.26 20.98
C ILE A 349 -7.26 36.71 20.37
N GLN A 350 -8.18 35.77 20.13
CA GLN A 350 -9.52 36.10 19.62
C GLN A 350 -10.33 36.96 20.60
N GLY A 351 -10.19 36.71 21.90
CA GLY A 351 -10.80 37.51 22.96
C GLY A 351 -10.31 38.96 22.95
N ILE A 352 -8.99 39.15 22.96
CA ILE A 352 -8.38 40.49 22.95
C ILE A 352 -8.71 41.22 21.64
N THR A 353 -8.66 40.54 20.50
CA THR A 353 -9.05 41.11 19.19
C THR A 353 -10.49 41.65 19.22
N ARG A 354 -11.44 40.91 19.79
CA ARG A 354 -12.83 41.38 19.95
C ARG A 354 -12.92 42.60 20.86
N LYS A 355 -12.16 42.63 21.96
CA LYS A 355 -12.09 43.78 22.88
C LYS A 355 -11.55 45.03 22.17
N ILE A 356 -10.47 44.89 21.40
CA ILE A 356 -9.91 45.98 20.58
C ILE A 356 -10.94 46.49 19.59
N ARG A 357 -11.61 45.62 18.82
CA ARG A 357 -12.62 46.04 17.84
C ARG A 357 -13.82 46.75 18.48
N ALA A 358 -14.26 46.31 19.65
CA ALA A 358 -15.34 46.96 20.39
C ALA A 358 -14.93 48.36 20.87
N LEU A 359 -13.75 48.49 21.47
CA LEU A 359 -13.21 49.78 21.94
C LEU A 359 -12.88 50.70 20.76
N SER A 360 -12.36 50.18 19.66
CA SER A 360 -12.08 50.92 18.41
C SER A 360 -13.35 51.55 17.85
N LYS A 361 -14.50 50.86 17.92
CA LYS A 361 -15.81 51.42 17.55
C LYS A 361 -16.21 52.58 18.47
N CYS A 362 -15.99 52.48 19.78
CA CYS A 362 -16.31 53.56 20.73
C CYS A 362 -15.39 54.79 20.56
N VAL A 363 -14.10 54.57 20.29
CA VAL A 363 -13.07 55.61 20.24
C VAL A 363 -13.03 56.30 18.86
N TYR A 364 -13.11 55.53 17.78
CA TYR A 364 -12.92 56.01 16.39
C TYR A 364 -14.16 55.87 15.50
N GLY A 365 -15.26 55.28 16.00
CA GLY A 365 -16.51 55.14 15.24
C GLY A 365 -16.51 53.95 14.27
N SER A 366 -15.39 53.23 14.15
CA SER A 366 -15.25 52.06 13.28
C SER A 366 -14.57 50.92 14.04
N SER A 367 -15.19 49.73 14.02
CA SER A 367 -14.61 48.54 14.65
C SER A 367 -13.40 47.98 13.91
N LYS A 368 -13.14 48.45 12.68
CA LYS A 368 -12.05 47.97 11.81
C LYS A 368 -10.89 48.95 11.70
N MET A 369 -10.95 50.08 12.42
CA MET A 369 -9.95 51.14 12.29
C MET A 369 -8.52 50.64 12.55
N LEU A 370 -8.37 49.66 13.44
CA LEU A 370 -7.08 49.08 13.83
C LEU A 370 -6.78 47.71 13.18
N ASP A 371 -7.56 47.24 12.21
CA ASP A 371 -7.32 45.91 11.60
C ASP A 371 -5.95 45.83 10.91
N ASN A 372 -5.48 46.92 10.30
CA ASN A 372 -4.13 46.98 9.71
C ASN A 372 -3.02 46.87 10.78
N ASP A 373 -3.23 47.51 11.94
CA ASP A 373 -2.26 47.46 13.05
C ASP A 373 -2.21 46.09 13.69
N ILE A 374 -3.38 45.47 13.88
CA ILE A 374 -3.49 44.08 14.33
C ILE A 374 -2.71 43.15 13.40
N ASN A 375 -2.88 43.30 12.09
CA ASN A 375 -2.15 42.51 11.10
C ASN A 375 -0.65 42.78 11.12
N LEU A 376 -0.23 44.05 11.26
CA LEU A 376 1.18 44.41 11.38
C LEU A 376 1.81 43.76 12.62
N ILE A 377 1.14 43.83 13.78
CA ILE A 377 1.59 43.20 15.02
C ILE A 377 1.76 41.69 14.82
N LEU A 378 0.83 41.02 14.13
CA LEU A 378 0.92 39.60 13.83
C LEU A 378 2.14 39.26 12.96
N VAL A 379 2.39 40.03 11.90
CA VAL A 379 3.51 39.81 10.98
C VAL A 379 4.85 40.11 11.67
N ASP A 380 4.95 41.25 12.35
CA ASP A 380 6.19 41.74 12.95
C ASP A 380 6.45 41.16 14.36
N SER A 381 5.56 40.29 14.85
CA SER A 381 5.72 39.57 16.11
C SER A 381 7.05 38.82 16.27
N GLY A 382 7.70 38.46 15.16
CA GLY A 382 9.03 37.85 15.15
C GLY A 382 10.20 38.82 15.36
N LEU A 383 9.99 40.13 15.16
CA LEU A 383 11.02 41.17 15.27
C LEU A 383 11.13 41.76 16.69
N GLY A 384 10.20 41.38 17.58
CA GLY A 384 10.19 41.77 18.98
C GLY A 384 9.38 43.04 19.27
N GLU A 385 9.06 43.22 20.55
CA GLU A 385 8.13 44.27 21.01
C GLU A 385 8.57 45.68 20.66
N GLN A 386 9.87 45.97 20.81
CA GLN A 386 10.43 47.30 20.51
C GLN A 386 10.20 47.69 19.05
N HIS A 387 10.35 46.74 18.11
CA HIS A 387 10.11 46.99 16.69
C HIS A 387 8.65 47.33 16.42
N ILE A 388 7.72 46.58 17.02
CA ILE A 388 6.28 46.80 16.89
C ILE A 388 5.89 48.18 17.40
N ARG A 389 6.40 48.57 18.59
CA ARG A 389 6.09 49.86 19.22
C ARG A 389 6.61 51.07 18.45
N GLN A 390 7.59 50.89 17.57
CA GLN A 390 8.06 51.95 16.66
C GLN A 390 7.08 52.22 15.50
N HIS A 391 6.28 51.22 15.10
CA HIS A 391 5.44 51.28 13.91
C HIS A 391 3.93 51.36 14.23
N VAL A 392 3.53 50.94 15.43
CA VAL A 392 2.14 50.99 15.92
C VAL A 392 1.96 52.17 16.86
N SER A 393 1.16 53.16 16.44
CA SER A 393 0.80 54.31 17.27
C SER A 393 -0.67 54.67 17.07
N LEU A 394 -1.40 54.79 18.19
CA LEU A 394 -2.82 55.17 18.19
C LEU A 394 -3.03 56.67 17.94
N LEU A 395 -1.99 57.50 18.09
CA LEU A 395 -2.08 58.96 17.97
C LEU A 395 -2.43 59.46 16.55
N ARG A 396 -2.26 58.60 15.53
CA ARG A 396 -2.58 58.93 14.14
C ARG A 396 -4.08 58.89 13.80
N TYR A 397 -4.91 58.36 14.70
CA TYR A 397 -6.35 58.19 14.46
C TYR A 397 -7.18 59.28 15.14
N GLN A 398 -8.21 59.75 14.44
CA GLN A 398 -9.08 60.81 14.96
C GLN A 398 -10.18 60.22 15.85
N LEU A 399 -10.26 60.72 17.09
CA LEU A 399 -11.32 60.40 18.04
C LEU A 399 -12.70 60.87 17.56
N VAL A 400 -13.76 60.15 17.94
CA VAL A 400 -15.17 60.54 17.70
C VAL A 400 -15.57 61.75 18.56
N GLY A 401 -16.59 62.49 18.11
CA GLY A 401 -17.12 63.67 18.78
C GLY A 401 -16.37 64.95 18.38
N VAL A 402 -16.67 66.07 19.03
CA VAL A 402 -16.04 67.37 18.73
C VAL A 402 -15.66 68.09 20.01
N THR A 403 -14.64 68.95 19.90
CA THR A 403 -14.22 69.89 20.94
C THR A 403 -14.48 71.29 20.41
N VAL A 404 -15.25 72.09 21.15
CA VAL A 404 -15.57 73.48 20.78
C VAL A 404 -15.11 74.38 21.91
N LEU A 405 -14.24 75.36 21.61
CA LEU A 405 -13.66 76.29 22.59
C LEU A 405 -13.03 75.59 23.81
N GLY A 406 -12.39 74.43 23.60
CA GLY A 406 -11.77 73.64 24.66
C GLY A 406 -12.72 72.76 25.47
N VAL A 407 -14.02 72.74 25.15
CA VAL A 407 -15.02 71.89 25.82
C VAL A 407 -15.39 70.71 24.92
N ASP A 408 -15.19 69.50 25.44
CA ASP A 408 -15.54 68.25 24.77
C ASP A 408 -17.04 67.96 24.88
N ASN A 409 -17.67 67.55 23.77
CA ASN A 409 -19.03 67.00 23.82
C ASN A 409 -19.04 65.61 24.51
N PRO A 410 -20.21 65.08 24.93
CA PRO A 410 -20.29 63.80 25.64
C PRO A 410 -19.63 62.63 24.89
N ALA A 411 -19.78 62.58 23.55
CA ALA A 411 -19.15 61.56 22.71
C ALA A 411 -17.62 61.64 22.75
N ARG A 412 -17.04 62.85 22.67
CA ARG A 412 -15.60 63.08 22.76
C ARG A 412 -15.05 62.75 24.15
N LYS A 413 -15.79 63.11 25.21
CA LYS A 413 -15.43 62.77 26.59
C LYS A 413 -15.39 61.25 26.81
N GLN A 414 -16.38 60.52 26.32
CA GLN A 414 -16.41 59.05 26.40
C GLN A 414 -15.30 58.42 25.56
N ALA A 415 -15.06 58.91 24.34
CA ALA A 415 -13.99 58.42 23.47
C ALA A 415 -12.60 58.55 24.13
N ARG A 416 -12.34 59.65 24.86
CA ARG A 416 -11.09 59.81 25.63
C ARG A 416 -10.95 58.80 26.78
N ILE A 417 -12.04 58.48 27.48
CA ILE A 417 -12.02 57.48 28.56
C ILE A 417 -11.73 56.08 27.99
N ASP A 418 -12.39 55.72 26.89
CA ASP A 418 -12.22 54.42 26.26
C ASP A 418 -10.89 54.30 25.49
N TYR A 419 -10.26 55.42 25.13
CA TYR A 419 -8.93 55.45 24.52
C TYR A 419 -7.87 54.79 25.42
N PHE A 420 -7.83 55.11 26.72
CA PHE A 420 -6.88 54.49 27.65
C PHE A 420 -7.10 52.97 27.77
N LYS A 421 -8.36 52.52 27.75
CA LYS A 421 -8.68 51.08 27.74
C LYS A 421 -8.27 50.42 26.43
N LEU A 422 -8.35 51.15 25.32
CA LEU A 422 -7.96 50.68 24.00
C LEU A 422 -6.44 50.54 23.89
N GLU A 423 -5.69 51.51 24.40
CA GLU A 423 -4.23 51.47 24.51
C GLU A 423 -3.78 50.24 25.31
N GLN A 424 -4.37 50.05 26.50
CA GLN A 424 -4.08 48.88 27.32
C GLN A 424 -4.45 47.56 26.61
N ALA A 425 -5.59 47.50 25.92
CA ALA A 425 -5.99 46.30 25.18
C ALA A 425 -5.04 46.00 24.01
N LEU A 426 -4.43 47.02 23.41
CA LEU A 426 -3.43 46.88 22.36
C LEU A 426 -2.09 46.39 22.93
N ASP A 427 -1.67 46.90 24.09
CA ASP A 427 -0.50 46.40 24.81
C ASP A 427 -0.66 44.93 25.19
N ASP A 428 -1.81 44.58 25.78
CA ASP A 428 -2.18 43.19 26.09
C ASP A 428 -2.09 42.31 24.83
N TYR A 429 -2.52 42.84 23.68
CA TYR A 429 -2.48 42.12 22.41
C TYR A 429 -1.05 41.90 21.91
N ILE A 430 -0.19 42.92 21.94
CA ILE A 430 1.21 42.81 21.55
C ILE A 430 1.92 41.74 22.38
N SER A 431 1.80 41.83 23.71
CA SER A 431 2.42 40.85 24.62
C SER A 431 1.86 39.44 24.40
N ALA A 432 0.54 39.30 24.25
CA ALA A 432 -0.09 38.01 24.03
C ALA A 432 0.33 37.39 22.69
N VAL A 433 0.43 38.17 21.61
CA VAL A 433 0.87 37.69 20.29
C VAL A 433 2.31 37.22 20.33
N ILE A 434 3.24 38.01 20.91
CA ILE A 434 4.65 37.64 21.04
C ILE A 434 4.80 36.35 21.85
N TYR A 435 4.13 36.27 23.01
CA TYR A 435 4.16 35.08 23.85
C TYR A 435 3.58 33.85 23.16
N THR A 436 2.44 34.01 22.48
CA THR A 436 1.80 32.90 21.74
C THR A 436 2.68 32.44 20.59
N ARG A 437 3.38 33.35 19.89
CA ARG A 437 4.37 33.00 18.87
C ARG A 437 5.49 32.13 19.44
N GLN A 438 6.03 32.50 20.61
CA GLN A 438 7.06 31.71 21.28
C GLN A 438 6.56 30.30 21.63
N ILE A 439 5.33 30.17 22.12
CA ILE A 439 4.72 28.86 22.37
C ILE A 439 4.60 28.04 21.08
N VAL A 440 4.09 28.64 20.00
CA VAL A 440 3.90 27.96 18.70
C VAL A 440 5.25 27.46 18.16
N LEU A 441 6.28 28.30 18.21
CA LEU A 441 7.63 27.95 17.75
C LEU A 441 8.28 26.87 18.63
N LYS A 442 8.18 27.01 19.96
CA LYS A 442 8.72 26.02 20.91
C LYS A 442 8.04 24.67 20.73
N GLY A 443 6.70 24.63 20.68
CA GLY A 443 5.95 23.40 20.48
C GLY A 443 6.25 22.73 19.14
N HIS A 444 6.46 23.52 18.08
CA HIS A 444 6.88 22.99 16.78
C HIS A 444 8.31 22.42 16.82
N LYS A 445 9.24 23.09 17.49
CA LYS A 445 10.61 22.60 17.68
C LYS A 445 10.63 21.28 18.45
N GLU A 446 9.90 21.19 19.56
CA GLU A 446 9.77 19.94 20.32
C GLU A 446 9.16 18.81 19.46
N GLN A 447 8.24 19.15 18.55
CA GLN A 447 7.68 18.19 17.61
C GLN A 447 8.72 17.69 16.60
N GLN A 448 9.58 18.58 16.10
CA GLN A 448 10.71 18.24 15.22
C GLN A 448 11.69 17.31 15.95
N GLU A 449 12.14 17.71 17.14
CA GLU A 449 13.09 16.93 17.97
C GLU A 449 12.54 15.55 18.34
N ARG A 450 11.23 15.42 18.63
CA ARG A 450 10.60 14.11 18.84
C ARG A 450 10.54 13.31 17.54
N GLY A 451 10.16 13.94 16.43
CA GLY A 451 10.02 13.29 15.12
C GLY A 451 11.33 12.71 14.58
N GLU A 452 12.46 13.35 14.86
CA GLU A 452 13.81 12.89 14.48
C GLU A 452 14.29 11.65 15.26
N ARG A 453 13.60 11.25 16.33
CA ARG A 453 13.98 10.05 17.10
C ARG A 453 13.54 8.79 16.36
N MET A 454 14.49 8.11 15.72
CA MET A 454 14.25 6.78 15.16
C MET A 454 14.12 5.74 16.28
N VAL A 455 13.15 4.84 16.17
CA VAL A 455 13.06 3.63 17.01
C VAL A 455 13.42 2.44 16.16
N LYS A 456 14.48 1.72 16.54
CA LYS A 456 14.93 0.51 15.84
C LYS A 456 14.05 -0.69 16.17
N MET A 457 14.08 -1.69 15.29
CA MET A 457 13.61 -3.03 15.62
C MET A 457 14.36 -3.56 16.84
N PRO A 458 13.68 -4.23 17.80
CA PRO A 458 14.37 -5.06 18.78
C PRO A 458 15.10 -6.23 18.09
N SER A 459 16.17 -6.70 18.72
CA SER A 459 16.96 -7.84 18.27
C SER A 459 16.09 -9.09 18.10
N GLN A 460 16.51 -9.99 17.20
CA GLN A 460 15.80 -11.25 17.00
C GLN A 460 15.66 -12.05 18.29
N ALA A 461 16.63 -11.95 19.20
CA ALA A 461 16.56 -12.58 20.52
C ALA A 461 15.39 -12.03 21.36
N VAL A 462 15.21 -10.71 21.40
CA VAL A 462 14.07 -10.08 22.08
C VAL A 462 12.74 -10.45 21.41
N GLN A 463 12.68 -10.47 20.08
CA GLN A 463 11.47 -10.88 19.35
C GLN A 463 11.09 -12.34 19.64
N ASN A 464 12.08 -13.24 19.73
CA ASN A 464 11.86 -14.64 20.09
C ASN A 464 11.32 -14.75 21.52
N ILE A 465 11.83 -13.95 22.46
CA ILE A 465 11.32 -13.89 23.85
C ILE A 465 9.83 -13.54 23.86
N PHE A 466 9.38 -12.56 23.06
CA PHE A 466 7.96 -12.20 23.02
C PHE A 466 7.03 -13.34 22.57
N SER A 467 7.57 -14.36 21.92
CA SER A 467 6.82 -15.54 21.46
C SER A 467 6.80 -16.69 22.48
N LEU A 468 7.57 -16.60 23.57
CA LEU A 468 7.64 -17.61 24.63
C LEU A 468 6.47 -17.52 25.62
N SER A 469 6.30 -18.58 26.42
CA SER A 469 5.42 -18.57 27.60
C SER A 469 5.92 -17.55 28.63
N GLU A 470 5.05 -17.07 29.52
CA GLU A 470 5.45 -16.09 30.56
C GLU A 470 6.56 -16.62 31.47
N GLU A 471 6.53 -17.91 31.81
CA GLU A 471 7.58 -18.55 32.62
C GLU A 471 8.92 -18.58 31.90
N ASP A 472 8.91 -18.92 30.62
CA ASP A 472 10.14 -19.02 29.83
C ASP A 472 10.69 -17.64 29.45
N GLN A 473 9.82 -16.64 29.30
CA GLN A 473 10.22 -15.23 29.19
C GLN A 473 11.03 -14.81 30.42
N ILE A 474 10.52 -15.08 31.62
CA ILE A 474 11.20 -14.73 32.88
C ILE A 474 12.54 -15.46 32.99
N LYS A 475 12.58 -16.77 32.71
CA LYS A 475 13.83 -17.55 32.73
C LYS A 475 14.86 -16.99 31.75
N ALA A 476 14.45 -16.69 30.52
CA ALA A 476 15.33 -16.14 29.49
C ALA A 476 15.90 -14.77 29.88
N LEU A 477 15.08 -13.89 30.47
CA LEU A 477 15.49 -12.55 30.89
C LEU A 477 16.39 -12.57 32.13
N ASN A 478 16.08 -13.42 33.10
CA ASN A 478 16.94 -13.62 34.28
C ASN A 478 18.32 -14.19 33.89
N GLY A 479 18.35 -15.06 32.87
CA GLY A 479 19.59 -15.61 32.32
C GLY A 479 20.38 -14.62 31.46
N ASN A 480 19.77 -13.52 31.02
CA ASN A 480 20.43 -12.52 30.16
C ASN A 480 19.94 -11.08 30.44
N PRO A 481 20.56 -10.38 31.40
CA PRO A 481 20.18 -9.01 31.76
C PRO A 481 20.27 -8.00 30.61
N SER A 482 21.12 -8.24 29.61
CA SER A 482 21.26 -7.33 28.46
C SER A 482 19.99 -7.26 27.61
N LEU A 483 19.25 -8.38 27.49
CA LEU A 483 17.97 -8.41 26.78
C LEU A 483 16.89 -7.68 27.57
N HIS A 484 16.97 -7.70 28.90
CA HIS A 484 16.05 -6.93 29.75
C HIS A 484 16.25 -5.41 29.57
N GLU A 485 17.50 -4.96 29.57
CA GLU A 485 17.83 -3.55 29.31
C GLU A 485 17.45 -3.12 27.89
N GLU A 486 17.61 -3.99 26.88
CA GLU A 486 17.17 -3.71 25.51
C GLU A 486 15.65 -3.44 25.44
N ILE A 487 14.84 -4.26 26.12
CA ILE A 487 13.38 -4.10 26.17
C ILE A 487 13.00 -2.79 26.87
N LYS A 488 13.66 -2.47 27.99
CA LYS A 488 13.41 -1.23 28.74
C LYS A 488 13.79 0.01 27.93
N ASP A 489 14.93 -0.03 27.24
CA ASP A 489 15.38 1.00 26.31
C ASP A 489 14.38 1.20 25.16
N LEU A 490 13.87 0.11 24.58
CA LEU A 490 12.82 0.17 23.56
C LEU A 490 11.57 0.91 24.05
N VAL A 491 11.04 0.55 25.24
CA VAL A 491 9.86 1.20 25.82
C VAL A 491 10.11 2.70 26.04
N ASN A 492 11.28 3.06 26.56
CA ASN A 492 11.65 4.46 26.78
C ASN A 492 11.77 5.24 25.47
N LYS A 493 12.43 4.68 24.45
CA LYS A 493 12.55 5.29 23.13
C LYS A 493 11.19 5.52 22.46
N VAL A 494 10.27 4.56 22.58
CA VAL A 494 8.89 4.72 22.08
C VAL A 494 8.14 5.81 22.85
N LYS A 495 8.25 5.83 24.18
CA LYS A 495 7.63 6.87 25.01
C LYS A 495 8.06 8.28 24.61
N ASP A 496 9.35 8.41 24.33
CA ASP A 496 10.01 9.65 23.92
C ASP A 496 9.66 10.08 22.49
N ARG A 497 9.47 9.10 21.59
CA ARG A 497 9.13 9.33 20.18
C ARG A 497 7.66 9.72 19.99
N LEU A 498 6.76 9.13 20.77
CA LEU A 498 5.32 9.32 20.61
C LEU A 498 4.78 10.47 21.46
N THR A 499 3.80 11.18 20.94
CA THR A 499 3.02 12.17 21.69
C THR A 499 2.12 11.50 22.74
N SER A 500 1.59 12.28 23.69
CA SER A 500 0.64 11.76 24.69
C SER A 500 -0.59 11.12 24.06
N TRP A 501 -1.10 11.70 22.98
CA TRP A 501 -2.24 11.16 22.25
C TRP A 501 -1.86 9.87 21.49
N GLU A 502 -0.74 9.83 20.77
CA GLU A 502 -0.29 8.61 20.09
C GLU A 502 -0.05 7.45 21.07
N ARG A 503 0.48 7.72 22.26
CA ARG A 503 0.62 6.70 23.31
C ARG A 503 -0.73 6.18 23.81
N GLN A 504 -1.76 7.03 23.84
CA GLN A 504 -3.11 6.60 24.18
C GLN A 504 -3.69 5.72 23.06
N VAL A 505 -3.60 6.17 21.82
CA VAL A 505 -4.02 5.40 20.62
C VAL A 505 -3.33 4.03 20.57
N LEU A 506 -2.04 3.97 20.89
CA LEU A 506 -1.27 2.73 20.97
C LEU A 506 -1.80 1.79 22.06
N LYS A 507 -2.20 2.31 23.23
CA LYS A 507 -2.82 1.52 24.31
C LYS A 507 -4.22 1.02 23.95
N GLU A 508 -4.97 1.81 23.18
CA GLU A 508 -6.29 1.45 22.66
C GLU A 508 -6.20 0.53 21.42
N GLU A 509 -4.98 0.20 20.97
CA GLU A 509 -4.68 -0.66 19.81
C GLU A 509 -5.31 -0.16 18.49
N CYS A 510 -5.60 1.14 18.38
CA CYS A 510 -6.19 1.74 17.19
C CYS A 510 -5.12 2.01 16.11
N CYS A 511 -4.73 0.95 15.41
CA CYS A 511 -3.62 0.97 14.45
C CYS A 511 -3.83 1.94 13.28
N VAL A 512 -5.08 2.22 12.87
CA VAL A 512 -5.38 3.16 11.78
C VAL A 512 -5.00 4.58 12.18
N GLN A 513 -5.46 5.03 13.36
CA GLN A 513 -5.13 6.37 13.87
C GLN A 513 -3.63 6.50 14.15
N LEU A 514 -3.00 5.42 14.63
CA LEU A 514 -1.56 5.40 14.87
C LEU A 514 -0.76 5.53 13.56
N ALA A 515 -1.14 4.77 12.53
CA ALA A 515 -0.52 4.81 11.21
C ALA A 515 -0.59 6.22 10.60
N ASP A 516 -1.78 6.83 10.60
CA ASP A 516 -2.01 8.16 10.06
C ASP A 516 -1.24 9.25 10.84
N SER A 517 -1.23 9.15 12.18
CA SER A 517 -0.53 10.11 13.04
C SER A 517 0.98 10.08 12.85
N ILE A 518 1.57 8.89 12.80
CA ILE A 518 3.03 8.73 12.70
C ILE A 518 3.48 8.96 11.25
N GLY A 519 2.66 8.56 10.27
CA GLY A 519 2.99 8.54 8.84
C GLY A 519 3.70 7.24 8.45
N ILE A 520 3.11 6.10 8.79
CA ILE A 520 3.61 4.74 8.48
C ILE A 520 2.49 3.89 7.86
N SER A 521 2.82 2.70 7.35
CA SER A 521 1.81 1.74 6.90
C SER A 521 0.95 1.21 8.06
N LEU A 522 -0.25 0.72 7.74
CA LEU A 522 -1.13 0.07 8.72
C LEU A 522 -0.48 -1.21 9.26
N SER A 523 0.20 -1.97 8.41
CA SER A 523 0.95 -3.16 8.80
C SER A 523 2.09 -2.82 9.76
N ARG A 524 2.83 -1.72 9.52
CA ARG A 524 3.86 -1.25 10.45
C ARG A 524 3.25 -0.78 11.77
N ALA A 525 2.12 -0.08 11.75
CA ALA A 525 1.44 0.34 12.99
C ALA A 525 0.97 -0.85 13.84
N ARG A 526 0.53 -1.96 13.21
CA ARG A 526 0.23 -3.21 13.90
C ARG A 526 1.46 -3.84 14.54
N GLU A 527 2.59 -3.83 13.82
CA GLU A 527 3.86 -4.32 14.34
C GLU A 527 4.35 -3.50 15.54
N VAL A 528 4.32 -2.16 15.45
CA VAL A 528 4.60 -1.25 16.57
C VAL A 528 3.72 -1.59 17.77
N THR A 529 2.41 -1.73 17.55
CA THR A 529 1.46 -2.03 18.63
C THR A 529 1.77 -3.37 19.29
N ALA A 530 2.02 -4.42 18.51
CA ALA A 530 2.32 -5.75 19.02
C ALA A 530 3.63 -5.80 19.81
N ILE A 531 4.71 -5.25 19.26
CA ILE A 531 6.03 -5.22 19.90
C ILE A 531 5.99 -4.41 21.20
N VAL A 532 5.38 -3.22 21.17
CA VAL A 532 5.33 -2.34 22.35
C VAL A 532 4.44 -2.94 23.44
N LYS A 533 3.34 -3.60 23.08
CA LYS A 533 2.48 -4.32 24.04
C LYS A 533 3.24 -5.44 24.73
N ASN A 534 3.95 -6.27 23.96
CA ASN A 534 4.74 -7.36 24.52
C ASN A 534 5.89 -6.84 25.39
N ALA A 535 6.59 -5.79 24.97
CA ALA A 535 7.63 -5.14 25.76
C ALA A 535 7.10 -4.63 27.11
N HIS A 536 5.95 -3.94 27.13
CA HIS A 536 5.33 -3.49 28.38
C HIS A 536 4.91 -4.65 29.28
N LYS A 537 4.33 -5.71 28.71
CA LYS A 537 3.94 -6.92 29.46
C LYS A 537 5.16 -7.54 30.14
N VAL A 538 6.26 -7.69 29.40
CA VAL A 538 7.51 -8.24 29.91
C VAL A 538 8.10 -7.38 31.03
N CYS A 539 8.16 -6.05 30.85
CA CYS A 539 8.62 -5.15 31.92
C CYS A 539 7.76 -5.26 33.20
N GLN A 540 6.45 -5.43 33.07
CA GLN A 540 5.57 -5.59 34.23
C GLN A 540 5.81 -6.92 34.96
N LEU A 541 6.02 -8.02 34.23
CA LEU A 541 6.28 -9.34 34.80
C LEU A 541 7.56 -9.35 35.65
N THR A 542 8.62 -8.68 35.21
CA THR A 542 9.88 -8.61 35.98
C THR A 542 9.78 -7.69 37.19
N THR A 543 9.09 -6.54 37.06
CA THR A 543 8.96 -5.56 38.17
C THR A 543 8.13 -6.10 39.34
N ASN A 544 7.09 -6.89 39.05
CA ASN A 544 6.21 -7.47 40.07
C ASN A 544 6.89 -8.57 40.92
N ARG A 545 7.95 -9.23 40.42
CA ARG A 545 8.70 -10.26 41.16
C ARG A 545 9.98 -9.77 41.83
N GLU A 546 10.51 -8.60 41.46
CA GLU A 546 11.55 -7.93 42.27
C GLU A 546 11.03 -7.50 43.66
N HIS A 547 9.70 -7.38 43.81
CA HIS A 547 9.02 -7.02 45.06
C HIS A 547 8.45 -8.23 45.84
N GLU A 548 8.64 -9.47 45.36
CA GLU A 548 8.45 -10.64 46.21
C GLU A 548 9.66 -10.76 47.14
N PRO A 549 9.48 -10.77 48.48
CA PRO A 549 10.60 -10.90 49.40
C PRO A 549 11.33 -12.20 49.09
N LYS A 550 12.62 -12.09 48.76
CA LYS A 550 13.54 -13.25 48.73
C LYS A 550 13.34 -13.99 50.05
N ALA A 551 12.77 -15.19 50.00
CA ALA A 551 12.67 -16.05 51.17
C ALA A 551 14.08 -16.19 51.75
N MET A 552 14.30 -15.59 52.92
CA MET A 552 15.49 -15.81 53.72
C MET A 552 15.58 -17.31 53.97
N ASN A 553 16.60 -17.93 53.39
CA ASN A 553 16.93 -19.31 53.62
C ASN A 553 17.48 -19.42 55.05
N TYR A 554 16.60 -19.50 56.04
CA TYR A 554 16.96 -19.97 57.37
C TYR A 554 17.13 -21.48 57.29
N ASN A 555 18.35 -21.91 56.99
CA ASN A 555 18.81 -23.22 57.44
C ASN A 555 18.83 -23.19 58.97
N LEU A 556 17.75 -23.70 59.57
CA LEU A 556 17.76 -24.15 60.95
C LEU A 556 18.49 -25.49 60.99
N ILE A 557 19.59 -25.46 61.72
CA ILE A 557 20.33 -26.60 62.26
C ILE A 557 19.38 -27.41 63.14
N GLU A 558 19.34 -28.73 62.90
CA GLU A 558 19.12 -29.85 63.83
C GLU A 558 19.06 -31.10 62.90
N LEU A 559 20.02 -32.04 62.86
CA LEU A 559 20.98 -32.58 63.83
C LEU A 559 22.35 -32.84 63.18
#